data_AF-A0A7Y7ACW9-F1
#
_entry.id   AF-A0A7Y7ACW9-F1
#
_cell.length_a   1.000
_cell.length_b   1.000
_cell.length_c   1.000
_cell.angle_alpha   90.00
_cell.angle_beta   90.00
_cell.angle_gamma   90.00
#
_symmetry.space_group_name_H-M   'P 1'
#
loop_
_entity.id
_entity.type
_entity.pdbx_description
1 polymer ?
#
loop_
_entity_poly.entity_id
_entity_poly.type
_entity_poly.pdbx_seq_one_letter_code
_entity_poly.pdbx_strand_id
1 'polypeptide(L)'
;MINAQKNLTLILSLVTLMFAGTTTAADLIVQESGPVGTYASIGAAVAASTDGDRIIINNTTTGFPWAEDITINKSLTFLSAVDNQRFVVQGNYSIQHAPGREVTIIGMDNVSGTISSIANGGTSRTIVNMMWCRIAAGNVSLNHDYFELNLASSEVLGGGDVLFRYGKVIGNQFDGGDISINTDALAGIDSIHIVGNAGLQRVSCNTTSHYLYVSNNAIMTTSGVDGVGVNSLKVGTGINVIRNNSIRTNYSGIYIQNGVSGRLLIYNNILVDYSTADYGIRNSSNSLTSLVVSYNFLDNSFDNGSIFGFTDDGTNTTSSSVNLNSDGSSSWTGTVDGGNPGTADYDLDLTRNDPGAYGGSYSLDNFFPIDGTSSKVYYLTMPSEILVGGSNAVTGYSFDR
;
A
#
# COMPACT_ATOMS: atom_id res chain seq x y z
N MET A 1 52.88 -37.99 -19.34
CA MET A 1 52.35 -36.91 -20.22
C MET A 1 50.82 -36.79 -20.18
N ILE A 2 50.05 -37.88 -20.38
CA ILE A 2 48.56 -37.82 -20.42
C ILE A 2 47.92 -37.30 -19.12
N ASN A 3 48.45 -37.67 -17.95
CA ASN A 3 47.90 -37.21 -16.65
C ASN A 3 48.19 -35.72 -16.37
N ALA A 4 49.28 -35.16 -16.92
CA ALA A 4 49.60 -33.74 -16.76
C ALA A 4 48.66 -32.86 -17.59
N GLN A 5 48.27 -33.30 -18.79
CA GLN A 5 47.29 -32.59 -19.62
C GLN A 5 45.89 -32.60 -19.00
N LYS A 6 45.45 -33.72 -18.40
CA LYS A 6 44.14 -33.78 -17.72
C LYS A 6 44.05 -32.83 -16.52
N ASN A 7 45.12 -32.71 -15.74
CA ASN A 7 45.17 -31.79 -14.60
C ASN A 7 45.21 -30.32 -15.05
N LEU A 8 45.89 -30.02 -16.16
CA LEU A 8 45.92 -28.67 -16.73
C LEU A 8 44.54 -28.24 -17.26
N THR A 9 43.83 -29.12 -17.96
CA THR A 9 42.47 -28.82 -18.43
C THR A 9 41.51 -28.60 -17.27
N LEU A 10 41.58 -29.42 -16.20
CA LEU A 10 40.74 -29.27 -15.02
C LEU A 10 40.99 -27.92 -14.31
N ILE A 11 42.25 -27.51 -14.17
CA ILE A 11 42.62 -26.23 -13.57
C ILE A 11 42.14 -25.06 -14.43
N LEU A 12 42.28 -25.15 -15.76
CA LEU A 12 41.80 -24.11 -16.68
C LEU A 12 40.27 -23.97 -16.60
N SER A 13 39.52 -25.08 -16.52
CA SER A 13 38.07 -25.06 -16.31
C SER A 13 37.67 -24.41 -14.99
N LEU A 14 38.41 -24.72 -13.90
CA LEU A 14 38.14 -24.19 -12.57
C LEU A 14 38.40 -22.68 -12.50
N VAL A 15 39.49 -22.22 -13.11
CA VAL A 15 39.83 -20.79 -13.20
C VAL A 15 38.81 -20.04 -14.06
N THR A 16 38.34 -20.63 -15.16
CA THR A 16 37.30 -20.03 -16.00
C THR A 16 35.96 -19.92 -15.24
N LEU A 17 35.63 -20.88 -14.38
CA LEU A 17 34.47 -20.82 -13.48
C LEU A 17 34.60 -19.72 -12.40
N MET A 18 35.81 -19.42 -11.94
CA MET A 18 36.05 -18.39 -10.92
C MET A 18 35.94 -16.96 -11.47
N PHE A 19 36.10 -16.77 -12.79
CA PHE A 19 35.91 -15.47 -13.47
C PHE A 19 34.54 -15.34 -14.17
N ALA A 20 33.82 -16.45 -14.37
CA ALA A 20 32.48 -16.45 -14.91
C ALA A 20 31.44 -16.18 -13.79
N GLY A 21 31.18 -14.91 -13.51
CA GLY A 21 29.89 -14.53 -12.90
C GLY A 21 29.94 -13.61 -11.69
N THR A 22 30.71 -12.52 -11.71
CA THR A 22 30.20 -11.29 -11.11
C THR A 22 29.28 -10.65 -12.16
N THR A 23 28.00 -11.02 -12.19
CA THR A 23 27.01 -10.28 -12.98
C THR A 23 26.90 -8.89 -12.37
N THR A 24 27.53 -7.91 -12.99
CA THR A 24 27.34 -6.51 -12.64
C THR A 24 25.97 -6.10 -13.14
N ALA A 25 25.14 -5.55 -12.26
CA ALA A 25 23.91 -4.88 -12.67
C ALA A 25 24.20 -3.90 -13.82
N ALA A 26 23.54 -4.10 -14.95
CA ALA A 26 23.68 -3.29 -16.14
C ALA A 26 22.49 -2.35 -16.31
N ASP A 27 22.73 -1.26 -17.03
CA ASP A 27 21.69 -0.33 -17.46
C ASP A 27 21.31 -0.65 -18.90
N LEU A 28 20.06 -1.04 -19.10
CA LEU A 28 19.48 -1.31 -20.41
C LEU A 28 18.59 -0.13 -20.79
N ILE A 29 18.97 0.58 -21.85
CA ILE A 29 18.23 1.75 -22.32
C ILE A 29 17.19 1.31 -23.35
N VAL A 30 15.92 1.64 -23.10
CA VAL A 30 14.83 1.48 -24.06
C VAL A 30 14.62 2.81 -24.78
N GLN A 31 14.71 2.79 -26.10
CA GLN A 31 14.55 3.98 -26.94
C GLN A 31 14.09 3.60 -28.35
N GLU A 32 12.95 4.16 -28.77
CA GLU A 32 12.42 3.99 -30.11
C GLU A 32 13.40 4.58 -31.14
N SER A 33 13.79 3.78 -32.14
CA SER A 33 14.79 4.18 -33.15
C SER A 33 16.11 4.69 -32.57
N GLY A 34 16.49 4.19 -31.38
CA GLY A 34 17.71 4.58 -30.70
C GLY A 34 19.01 4.08 -31.39
N PRO A 35 20.17 4.59 -30.95
CA PRO A 35 21.46 4.17 -31.48
C PRO A 35 21.77 2.70 -31.19
N VAL A 36 22.79 2.14 -31.85
CA VAL A 36 23.25 0.77 -31.57
C VAL A 36 23.56 0.62 -30.08
N GLY A 37 22.95 -0.38 -29.44
CA GLY A 37 23.09 -0.65 -28.01
C GLY A 37 21.84 -0.34 -27.19
N THR A 38 20.82 0.31 -27.76
CA THR A 38 19.50 0.47 -27.12
C THR A 38 18.52 -0.63 -27.54
N TYR A 39 17.50 -0.86 -26.72
CA TYR A 39 16.41 -1.79 -27.00
C TYR A 39 15.22 -1.05 -27.62
N ALA A 40 14.61 -1.68 -28.63
CA ALA A 40 13.47 -1.11 -29.35
C ALA A 40 12.11 -1.34 -28.66
N SER A 41 12.07 -2.06 -27.52
CA SER A 41 10.89 -2.21 -26.66
C SER A 41 11.30 -2.58 -25.23
N ILE A 42 10.39 -2.42 -24.26
CA ILE A 42 10.64 -2.82 -22.87
C ILE A 42 10.73 -4.35 -22.80
N GLY A 43 9.89 -5.07 -23.54
CA GLY A 43 9.95 -6.54 -23.61
C GLY A 43 11.29 -7.08 -24.10
N ALA A 44 11.92 -6.41 -25.07
CA ALA A 44 13.25 -6.78 -25.55
C ALA A 44 14.33 -6.56 -24.49
N ALA A 45 14.27 -5.47 -23.73
CA ALA A 45 15.17 -5.20 -22.61
C ALA A 45 14.96 -6.23 -21.47
N VAL A 46 13.71 -6.53 -21.12
CA VAL A 46 13.38 -7.56 -20.12
C VAL A 46 13.93 -8.92 -20.56
N ALA A 47 13.81 -9.30 -21.83
CA ALA A 47 14.36 -10.56 -22.33
C ALA A 47 15.89 -10.63 -22.19
N ALA A 48 16.59 -9.53 -22.50
CA ALA A 48 18.05 -9.45 -22.47
C ALA A 48 18.65 -9.27 -21.06
N SER A 49 17.87 -8.77 -20.11
CA SER A 49 18.32 -8.48 -18.73
C SER A 49 18.73 -9.72 -17.93
N THR A 50 19.40 -9.48 -16.82
CA THR A 50 19.73 -10.41 -15.73
C THR A 50 19.25 -9.85 -14.38
N ASP A 51 19.22 -10.68 -13.34
CA ASP A 51 18.81 -10.23 -12.01
C ASP A 51 19.72 -9.08 -11.51
N GLY A 52 19.10 -7.99 -11.08
CA GLY A 52 19.76 -6.78 -10.59
C GLY A 52 19.85 -5.65 -11.63
N ASP A 53 19.51 -5.91 -12.89
CA ASP A 53 19.59 -4.90 -13.94
C ASP A 53 18.54 -3.78 -13.80
N ARG A 54 18.87 -2.62 -14.36
CA ARG A 54 17.98 -1.47 -14.48
C ARG A 54 17.57 -1.26 -15.93
N ILE A 55 16.29 -1.03 -16.17
CA ILE A 55 15.71 -0.71 -17.46
C ILE A 55 15.32 0.76 -17.44
N ILE A 56 16.05 1.57 -18.20
CA ILE A 56 15.90 3.03 -18.30
C ILE A 56 15.09 3.33 -19.55
N ILE A 57 13.90 3.90 -19.39
CA ILE A 57 12.89 3.97 -20.45
C ILE A 57 12.71 5.40 -20.93
N ASN A 58 12.99 5.65 -22.21
CA ASN A 58 12.53 6.86 -22.88
C ASN A 58 11.09 6.67 -23.34
N ASN A 59 10.26 7.71 -23.22
CA ASN A 59 8.98 7.73 -23.92
C ASN A 59 9.19 7.63 -25.43
N THR A 60 8.21 7.07 -26.13
CA THR A 60 8.28 6.94 -27.59
C THR A 60 8.38 8.32 -28.23
N THR A 61 9.08 8.40 -29.37
CA THR A 61 9.22 9.66 -30.12
C THR A 61 7.91 10.10 -30.76
N THR A 62 7.00 9.15 -30.98
CA THR A 62 5.66 9.37 -31.52
C THR A 62 4.67 9.91 -30.48
N GLY A 63 5.00 9.85 -29.19
CA GLY A 63 4.13 10.27 -28.09
C GLY A 63 3.04 9.25 -27.72
N PHE A 64 3.03 8.07 -28.35
CA PHE A 64 2.14 6.98 -27.98
C PHE A 64 2.74 6.12 -26.84
N PRO A 65 1.91 5.46 -26.02
CA PRO A 65 2.41 4.53 -25.01
C PRO A 65 3.23 3.39 -25.61
N TRP A 66 4.17 2.83 -24.84
CA TRP A 66 4.73 1.52 -25.13
C TRP A 66 3.65 0.45 -24.98
N ALA A 67 3.09 0.00 -26.11
CA ALA A 67 1.98 -0.95 -26.15
C ALA A 67 2.48 -2.40 -26.18
N GLU A 68 2.60 -3.02 -25.01
CA GLU A 68 3.13 -4.38 -24.85
C GLU A 68 2.66 -5.04 -23.54
N ASP A 69 2.44 -6.36 -23.59
CA ASP A 69 2.29 -7.18 -22.39
C ASP A 69 3.67 -7.70 -21.96
N ILE A 70 4.04 -7.46 -20.70
CA ILE A 70 5.36 -7.77 -20.15
C ILE A 70 5.23 -8.86 -19.09
N THR A 71 6.07 -9.89 -19.18
CA THR A 71 6.28 -10.86 -18.10
C THR A 71 7.62 -10.59 -17.44
N ILE A 72 7.61 -10.20 -16.17
CA ILE A 72 8.80 -9.95 -15.36
C ILE A 72 9.15 -11.22 -14.60
N ASN A 73 10.22 -11.88 -15.03
CA ASN A 73 10.71 -13.13 -14.45
C ASN A 73 12.13 -13.03 -13.89
N LYS A 74 12.56 -11.81 -13.53
CA LYS A 74 13.87 -11.44 -12.99
C LYS A 74 13.71 -10.33 -11.94
N SER A 75 14.70 -10.14 -11.09
CA SER A 75 14.78 -8.96 -10.21
C SER A 75 15.23 -7.76 -11.03
N LEU A 76 14.36 -6.77 -11.25
CA LEU A 76 14.61 -5.66 -12.17
C LEU A 76 14.11 -4.34 -11.58
N THR A 77 14.79 -3.24 -11.94
CA THR A 77 14.30 -1.88 -11.69
C THR A 77 13.89 -1.21 -13.00
N PHE A 78 12.70 -0.61 -13.05
CA PHE A 78 12.20 0.17 -14.17
C PHE A 78 12.12 1.63 -13.75
N LEU A 79 12.70 2.53 -14.56
CA LEU A 79 12.69 3.96 -14.30
C LEU A 79 12.64 4.75 -15.61
N SER A 80 12.15 5.99 -15.53
CA SER A 80 12.18 6.93 -16.64
C SER A 80 13.62 7.35 -16.95
N ALA A 81 13.91 7.59 -18.23
CA ALA A 81 15.17 8.21 -18.67
C ALA A 81 15.22 9.71 -18.40
N VAL A 82 14.07 10.34 -18.15
CA VAL A 82 13.94 11.78 -17.94
C VAL A 82 13.46 12.02 -16.51
N ASP A 83 14.26 12.79 -15.77
CA ASP A 83 13.98 13.20 -14.40
C ASP A 83 12.59 13.85 -14.28
N ASN A 84 11.89 13.53 -13.19
CA ASN A 84 10.55 14.03 -12.89
C ASN A 84 9.53 13.80 -14.02
N GLN A 85 9.73 12.79 -14.88
CA GLN A 85 8.75 12.35 -15.87
C GLN A 85 8.43 10.88 -15.71
N ARG A 86 7.17 10.51 -15.99
CA ARG A 86 6.76 9.12 -16.06
C ARG A 86 7.03 8.54 -17.45
N PHE A 87 7.40 7.26 -17.49
CA PHE A 87 7.40 6.51 -18.74
C PHE A 87 6.00 5.92 -19.00
N VAL A 88 5.48 6.10 -20.22
CA VAL A 88 4.09 5.83 -20.56
C VAL A 88 3.97 4.47 -21.23
N VAL A 89 3.11 3.61 -20.69
CA VAL A 89 2.92 2.23 -21.15
C VAL A 89 1.43 1.90 -21.31
N GLN A 90 1.15 0.89 -22.13
CA GLN A 90 -0.17 0.29 -22.27
C GLN A 90 -0.01 -1.22 -22.35
N GLY A 91 -0.68 -1.95 -21.48
CA GLY A 91 -0.64 -3.41 -21.42
C GLY A 91 -0.48 -3.96 -20.02
N ASN A 92 -0.48 -5.29 -19.92
CA ASN A 92 -0.40 -6.00 -18.64
C ASN A 92 1.05 -6.27 -18.26
N TYR A 93 1.35 -6.06 -16.97
CA TYR A 93 2.67 -6.32 -16.39
C TYR A 93 2.53 -7.44 -15.38
N SER A 94 2.97 -8.63 -15.78
CA SER A 94 2.77 -9.87 -15.06
C SER A 94 4.06 -10.28 -14.35
N ILE A 95 4.05 -10.34 -13.02
CA ILE A 95 5.22 -10.61 -12.19
C ILE A 95 5.19 -12.08 -11.76
N GLN A 96 6.21 -12.81 -12.20
CA GLN A 96 6.38 -14.20 -11.80
C GLN A 96 7.01 -14.27 -10.41
N HIS A 97 6.51 -15.17 -9.56
CA HIS A 97 7.14 -15.44 -8.27
C HIS A 97 8.54 -16.03 -8.45
N ALA A 98 9.49 -15.57 -7.63
CA ALA A 98 10.66 -16.35 -7.25
C ALA A 98 11.12 -15.94 -5.84
N PRO A 99 11.70 -16.89 -5.07
CA PRO A 99 12.27 -16.60 -3.76
C PRO A 99 13.28 -15.44 -3.79
N GLY A 100 13.04 -14.38 -3.00
CA GLY A 100 13.94 -13.23 -2.88
C GLY A 100 13.97 -12.32 -4.11
N ARG A 101 13.06 -12.48 -5.08
CA ARG A 101 12.95 -11.58 -6.22
C ARG A 101 12.50 -10.19 -5.76
N GLU A 102 13.11 -9.16 -6.33
CA GLU A 102 12.72 -7.78 -6.13
C GLU A 102 12.46 -7.09 -7.47
N VAL A 103 11.24 -6.60 -7.65
CA VAL A 103 10.82 -5.83 -8.82
C VAL A 103 10.47 -4.43 -8.38
N THR A 104 11.20 -3.44 -8.87
CA THR A 104 10.98 -2.04 -8.52
C THR A 104 10.55 -1.26 -9.76
N ILE A 105 9.42 -0.58 -9.69
CA ILE A 105 8.86 0.24 -10.77
C ILE A 105 8.70 1.64 -10.21
N ILE A 106 9.39 2.61 -10.83
CA ILE A 106 9.36 4.01 -10.43
C ILE A 106 8.91 4.87 -11.59
N GLY A 107 7.83 5.64 -11.42
CA GLY A 107 7.39 6.58 -12.45
C GLY A 107 6.76 5.92 -13.68
N MET A 108 6.02 4.82 -13.54
CA MET A 108 5.22 4.27 -14.64
C MET A 108 3.90 5.04 -14.79
N ASP A 109 3.49 5.41 -16.00
CA ASP A 109 2.11 5.80 -16.32
C ASP A 109 1.49 4.72 -17.21
N ASN A 110 0.77 3.78 -16.60
CA ASN A 110 0.05 2.74 -17.32
C ASN A 110 -1.34 3.26 -17.68
N VAL A 111 -1.50 3.64 -18.95
CA VAL A 111 -2.75 4.26 -19.43
C VAL A 111 -3.89 3.25 -19.55
N SER A 112 -3.57 1.96 -19.69
CA SER A 112 -4.53 0.86 -19.70
C SER A 112 -3.81 -0.47 -19.50
N GLY A 113 -4.18 -1.21 -18.46
CA GLY A 113 -3.67 -2.55 -18.20
C GLY A 113 -3.50 -2.84 -16.71
N THR A 114 -3.28 -4.10 -16.36
CA THR A 114 -3.15 -4.54 -14.96
C THR A 114 -1.72 -4.91 -14.61
N ILE A 115 -1.28 -4.53 -13.41
CA ILE A 115 -0.03 -5.02 -12.82
C ILE A 115 -0.43 -6.18 -11.92
N SER A 116 0.02 -7.39 -12.22
CA SER A 116 -0.47 -8.60 -11.55
C SER A 116 0.62 -9.59 -11.18
N SER A 117 0.35 -10.43 -10.18
CA SER A 117 1.12 -11.65 -9.95
C SER A 117 0.48 -12.83 -10.69
N ILE A 118 1.30 -13.78 -11.16
CA ILE A 118 0.83 -14.87 -12.04
C ILE A 118 0.49 -16.16 -11.28
N ALA A 119 1.19 -16.45 -10.18
CA ALA A 119 1.02 -17.69 -9.42
C ALA A 119 1.52 -17.54 -7.99
N ASN A 120 1.03 -18.42 -7.10
CA ASN A 120 1.53 -18.52 -5.72
C ASN A 120 3.00 -18.94 -5.66
N GLY A 121 3.72 -18.45 -4.65
CA GLY A 121 5.06 -18.91 -4.28
C GLY A 121 5.09 -20.05 -3.25
N GLY A 122 6.26 -20.31 -2.64
CA GLY A 122 6.39 -21.42 -1.69
C GLY A 122 7.41 -21.33 -0.55
N THR A 123 8.34 -20.36 -0.50
CA THR A 123 9.36 -20.33 0.58
C THR A 123 9.76 -18.93 1.05
N SER A 124 9.88 -17.96 0.15
CA SER A 124 10.12 -16.56 0.50
C SER A 124 9.40 -15.63 -0.46
N ARG A 125 9.32 -14.35 -0.07
CA ARG A 125 8.53 -13.35 -0.78
C ARG A 125 9.21 -12.91 -2.07
N THR A 126 8.41 -12.63 -3.08
CA THR A 126 8.75 -11.68 -4.15
C THR A 126 8.29 -10.30 -3.70
N ILE A 127 9.21 -9.34 -3.65
CA ILE A 127 8.95 -7.96 -3.28
C ILE A 127 8.66 -7.16 -4.55
N VAL A 128 7.56 -6.42 -4.55
CA VAL A 128 7.17 -5.54 -5.64
C VAL A 128 7.01 -4.14 -5.10
N ASN A 129 7.91 -3.25 -5.50
CA ASN A 129 7.91 -1.85 -5.14
C ASN A 129 7.34 -1.04 -6.31
N MET A 130 6.26 -0.30 -6.06
CA MET A 130 5.65 0.61 -7.03
C MET A 130 5.62 2.01 -6.43
N MET A 131 6.46 2.89 -6.96
CA MET A 131 6.69 4.22 -6.42
C MET A 131 6.38 5.27 -7.46
N TRP A 132 5.54 6.24 -7.14
CA TRP A 132 5.18 7.32 -8.06
C TRP A 132 4.64 6.84 -9.43
N CYS A 133 3.93 5.71 -9.40
CA CYS A 133 3.25 5.18 -10.57
C CYS A 133 1.86 5.80 -10.71
N ARG A 134 1.33 5.79 -11.92
CA ARG A 134 -0.06 6.12 -12.25
C ARG A 134 -0.67 4.96 -13.02
N ILE A 135 -1.73 4.40 -12.48
CA ILE A 135 -2.54 3.36 -13.11
C ILE A 135 -3.83 4.05 -13.54
N ALA A 136 -3.90 4.50 -14.78
CA ALA A 136 -5.01 5.35 -15.24
C ALA A 136 -6.30 4.53 -15.48
N ALA A 137 -6.15 3.30 -15.96
CA ALA A 137 -7.24 2.36 -16.18
C ALA A 137 -6.74 0.92 -15.99
N GLY A 138 -7.15 0.28 -14.91
CA GLY A 138 -6.73 -1.08 -14.57
C GLY A 138 -6.50 -1.24 -13.07
N ASN A 139 -5.89 -2.35 -12.69
CA ASN A 139 -5.73 -2.73 -11.28
C ASN A 139 -4.27 -3.00 -10.92
N VAL A 140 -3.98 -2.98 -9.62
CA VAL A 140 -2.78 -3.61 -9.04
C VAL A 140 -3.24 -4.87 -8.31
N SER A 141 -2.99 -6.05 -8.87
CA SER A 141 -3.48 -7.33 -8.38
C SER A 141 -2.35 -8.30 -8.06
N LEU A 142 -1.69 -8.09 -6.91
CA LEU A 142 -0.69 -9.01 -6.36
C LEU A 142 -1.33 -9.99 -5.36
N ASN A 143 -2.48 -10.56 -5.71
CA ASN A 143 -3.29 -11.41 -4.84
C ASN A 143 -2.90 -12.90 -4.86
N HIS A 144 -1.60 -13.18 -4.86
CA HIS A 144 -1.05 -14.53 -4.75
C HIS A 144 -0.17 -14.64 -3.49
N ASP A 145 -0.06 -15.84 -2.95
CA ASP A 145 0.77 -16.11 -1.77
C ASP A 145 2.25 -15.79 -2.04
N TYR A 146 2.97 -15.38 -0.98
CA TYR A 146 4.38 -15.04 -1.03
C TYR A 146 4.72 -13.84 -1.94
N PHE A 147 3.82 -12.87 -2.05
CA PHE A 147 4.14 -11.54 -2.59
C PHE A 147 4.11 -10.48 -1.48
N GLU A 148 4.99 -9.50 -1.60
CA GLU A 148 4.94 -8.26 -0.82
C GLU A 148 4.72 -7.10 -1.77
N LEU A 149 3.65 -6.33 -1.56
CA LEU A 149 3.39 -5.10 -2.31
C LEU A 149 3.82 -3.90 -1.48
N ASN A 150 4.69 -3.06 -2.01
CA ASN A 150 4.95 -1.73 -1.49
C ASN A 150 4.49 -0.70 -2.54
N LEU A 151 3.25 -0.21 -2.40
CA LEU A 151 2.67 0.82 -3.27
C LEU A 151 2.69 2.16 -2.55
N ALA A 152 3.45 3.13 -3.06
CA ALA A 152 3.52 4.43 -2.42
C ALA A 152 3.56 5.63 -3.37
N SER A 153 3.00 6.74 -2.89
CA SER A 153 2.94 8.02 -3.63
C SER A 153 2.47 7.85 -5.07
N SER A 154 1.52 6.94 -5.31
CA SER A 154 1.04 6.56 -6.63
C SER A 154 -0.43 6.95 -6.81
N GLU A 155 -0.87 6.98 -8.05
CA GLU A 155 -2.25 7.26 -8.46
C GLU A 155 -2.89 5.99 -9.00
N VAL A 156 -4.05 5.60 -8.48
CA VAL A 156 -4.86 4.48 -9.00
C VAL A 156 -6.22 5.06 -9.38
N LEU A 157 -6.46 5.22 -10.67
CA LEU A 157 -7.57 6.00 -11.20
C LEU A 157 -8.59 5.13 -11.94
N GLY A 158 -9.73 5.73 -12.29
CA GLY A 158 -10.77 5.05 -13.07
C GLY A 158 -11.48 3.93 -12.32
N GLY A 159 -11.55 4.01 -10.98
CA GLY A 159 -12.09 2.96 -10.13
C GLY A 159 -11.23 1.70 -10.05
N GLY A 160 -9.91 1.82 -10.25
CA GLY A 160 -8.97 0.72 -10.17
C GLY A 160 -8.78 0.19 -8.75
N ASP A 161 -8.72 -1.13 -8.60
CA ASP A 161 -8.55 -1.80 -7.31
C ASP A 161 -7.08 -2.14 -7.03
N VAL A 162 -6.75 -2.20 -5.73
CA VAL A 162 -5.48 -2.75 -5.21
C VAL A 162 -5.77 -4.01 -4.41
N LEU A 163 -5.34 -5.17 -4.90
CA LEU A 163 -5.53 -6.47 -4.26
C LEU A 163 -4.19 -7.09 -3.89
N PHE A 164 -4.00 -7.44 -2.62
CA PHE A 164 -2.74 -8.00 -2.13
C PHE A 164 -2.94 -8.79 -0.82
N ARG A 165 -1.88 -9.49 -0.37
CA ARG A 165 -1.93 -10.33 0.85
C ARG A 165 -0.98 -9.89 1.96
N TYR A 166 0.09 -9.17 1.61
CA TYR A 166 1.06 -8.61 2.56
C TYR A 166 1.80 -7.41 1.96
N GLY A 167 2.14 -6.43 2.81
CA GLY A 167 2.91 -5.25 2.43
C GLY A 167 2.27 -3.94 2.89
N LYS A 168 2.48 -2.88 2.12
CA LYS A 168 2.15 -1.50 2.47
C LYS A 168 1.53 -0.75 1.28
N VAL A 169 0.46 -0.02 1.54
CA VAL A 169 -0.18 0.90 0.60
C VAL A 169 -0.24 2.27 1.28
N ILE A 170 0.68 3.16 0.91
CA ILE A 170 1.00 4.38 1.67
C ILE A 170 0.93 5.64 0.79
N GLY A 171 0.13 6.63 1.17
CA GLY A 171 0.21 7.96 0.54
C GLY A 171 -0.26 7.98 -0.92
N ASN A 172 -1.23 7.15 -1.30
CA ASN A 172 -1.70 7.03 -2.69
C ASN A 172 -3.02 7.78 -2.92
N GLN A 173 -3.21 8.29 -4.13
CA GLN A 173 -4.46 8.89 -4.59
C GLN A 173 -5.27 7.84 -5.34
N PHE A 174 -6.53 7.74 -4.97
CA PHE A 174 -7.53 6.95 -5.67
C PHE A 174 -8.57 7.85 -6.31
N ASP A 175 -9.15 7.42 -7.43
CA ASP A 175 -10.36 8.02 -8.01
C ASP A 175 -11.47 6.97 -7.98
N GLY A 176 -11.87 6.62 -6.76
CA GLY A 176 -12.63 5.39 -6.49
C GLY A 176 -11.76 4.14 -6.54
N GLY A 177 -12.36 2.99 -6.22
CA GLY A 177 -11.65 1.71 -6.13
C GLY A 177 -11.33 1.28 -4.70
N ASP A 178 -11.17 -0.02 -4.55
CA ASP A 178 -11.03 -0.69 -3.26
C ASP A 178 -9.56 -1.07 -2.99
N ILE A 179 -9.17 -1.01 -1.72
CA ILE A 179 -8.02 -1.77 -1.23
C ILE A 179 -8.54 -3.08 -0.62
N SER A 180 -8.20 -4.21 -1.23
CA SER A 180 -8.59 -5.55 -0.76
C SER A 180 -7.40 -6.34 -0.26
N ILE A 181 -7.45 -6.69 1.03
CA ILE A 181 -6.40 -7.45 1.73
C ILE A 181 -6.88 -8.89 1.92
N ASN A 182 -6.12 -9.86 1.44
CA ASN A 182 -6.42 -11.29 1.58
C ASN A 182 -5.43 -12.02 2.49
N THR A 183 -5.76 -13.25 2.88
CA THR A 183 -4.89 -14.10 3.70
C THR A 183 -3.73 -14.65 2.87
N ASP A 184 -2.52 -14.51 3.40
CA ASP A 184 -1.28 -15.10 2.87
C ASP A 184 -1.01 -16.47 3.51
N ALA A 185 -0.47 -17.41 2.74
CA ALA A 185 0.07 -18.66 3.26
C ALA A 185 1.28 -18.44 4.17
N LEU A 186 2.08 -17.38 3.94
CA LEU A 186 3.19 -17.01 4.81
C LEU A 186 2.73 -16.08 5.93
N ALA A 187 2.17 -16.65 7.00
CA ALA A 187 1.75 -15.87 8.18
C ALA A 187 2.94 -15.34 8.99
N GLY A 188 2.77 -14.15 9.58
CA GLY A 188 3.78 -13.49 10.41
C GLY A 188 3.17 -12.74 11.59
N ILE A 189 4.03 -12.10 12.38
CA ILE A 189 3.62 -11.20 13.47
C ILE A 189 3.67 -9.73 13.07
N ASP A 190 4.10 -9.44 11.85
CA ASP A 190 4.14 -8.09 11.29
C ASP A 190 2.74 -7.62 10.91
N SER A 191 2.64 -6.33 10.60
CA SER A 191 1.39 -5.69 10.19
C SER A 191 1.37 -5.35 8.70
N ILE A 192 0.18 -5.35 8.12
CA ILE A 192 -0.13 -4.76 6.82
C ILE A 192 -0.52 -3.31 7.06
N HIS A 193 0.10 -2.38 6.32
CA HIS A 193 -0.09 -0.94 6.55
C HIS A 193 -0.86 -0.31 5.39
N ILE A 194 -2.03 0.26 5.71
CA ILE A 194 -2.83 1.10 4.81
C ILE A 194 -2.85 2.51 5.42
N VAL A 195 -1.98 3.39 4.94
CA VAL A 195 -1.73 4.67 5.61
C VAL A 195 -1.81 5.85 4.65
N GLY A 196 -2.55 6.89 5.02
CA GLY A 196 -2.47 8.17 4.31
C GLY A 196 -2.97 8.12 2.86
N ASN A 197 -3.90 7.22 2.52
CA ASN A 197 -4.45 7.16 1.16
C ASN A 197 -5.72 8.04 1.05
N ALA A 198 -5.92 8.68 -0.09
CA ALA A 198 -7.05 9.58 -0.32
C ALA A 198 -7.91 9.12 -1.51
N GLY A 199 -9.21 9.44 -1.47
CA GLY A 199 -10.15 9.14 -2.57
C GLY A 199 -10.57 7.66 -2.68
N LEU A 200 -10.38 6.88 -1.61
CA LEU A 200 -10.72 5.47 -1.57
C LEU A 200 -12.23 5.24 -1.56
N GLN A 201 -12.68 4.17 -2.19
CA GLN A 201 -14.06 3.70 -2.06
C GLN A 201 -14.23 2.80 -0.84
N ARG A 202 -13.25 1.93 -0.56
CA ARG A 202 -13.31 0.97 0.55
C ARG A 202 -11.94 0.41 0.93
N VAL A 203 -11.80 0.00 2.18
CA VAL A 203 -10.75 -0.91 2.64
C VAL A 203 -11.38 -2.22 3.11
N SER A 204 -11.20 -3.29 2.35
CA SER A 204 -11.68 -4.64 2.67
C SER A 204 -10.57 -5.48 3.31
N CYS A 205 -10.77 -5.81 4.57
CA CYS A 205 -9.84 -6.50 5.43
C CYS A 205 -10.22 -7.99 5.57
N ASN A 206 -9.52 -8.87 4.86
CA ASN A 206 -9.76 -10.31 4.90
C ASN A 206 -8.44 -11.10 5.10
N THR A 207 -7.74 -10.83 6.20
CA THR A 207 -6.49 -11.52 6.52
C THR A 207 -6.50 -12.19 7.89
N THR A 208 -6.00 -13.42 7.92
CA THR A 208 -5.66 -14.15 9.14
C THR A 208 -4.16 -14.41 9.26
N SER A 209 -3.35 -13.85 8.34
CA SER A 209 -1.91 -14.12 8.24
C SER A 209 -1.05 -13.04 8.91
N HIS A 210 -1.50 -11.78 8.89
CA HIS A 210 -0.78 -10.63 9.45
C HIS A 210 -1.74 -9.70 10.18
N TYR A 211 -1.23 -8.91 11.14
CA TYR A 211 -2.06 -7.89 11.78
C TYR A 211 -2.37 -6.75 10.81
N LEU A 212 -3.41 -6.00 11.09
CA LEU A 212 -3.82 -4.86 10.28
C LEU A 212 -3.49 -3.54 10.96
N TYR A 213 -3.06 -2.57 10.18
CA TYR A 213 -2.86 -1.20 10.59
C TYR A 213 -3.41 -0.25 9.51
N VAL A 214 -4.65 0.21 9.71
CA VAL A 214 -5.38 1.09 8.79
C VAL A 214 -5.47 2.48 9.43
N SER A 215 -4.72 3.44 8.91
CA SER A 215 -4.55 4.77 9.53
C SER A 215 -4.67 5.90 8.54
N ASN A 216 -5.28 7.02 8.90
CA ASN A 216 -5.16 8.27 8.14
C ASN A 216 -5.65 8.21 6.70
N ASN A 217 -6.62 7.36 6.39
CA ASN A 217 -7.17 7.28 5.05
C ASN A 217 -8.42 8.16 4.94
N ALA A 218 -8.56 8.87 3.81
CA ALA A 218 -9.81 9.51 3.40
C ALA A 218 -10.59 8.56 2.49
N ILE A 219 -11.63 7.95 3.06
CA ILE A 219 -12.50 6.96 2.44
C ILE A 219 -13.84 7.62 2.13
N MET A 220 -14.13 7.79 0.85
CA MET A 220 -15.28 8.50 0.31
C MET A 220 -16.15 7.52 -0.49
N THR A 221 -16.95 6.71 0.21
CA THR A 221 -17.76 5.69 -0.46
C THR A 221 -18.86 6.36 -1.29
N THR A 222 -19.06 5.91 -2.53
CA THR A 222 -20.13 6.40 -3.42
C THR A 222 -21.16 5.31 -3.75
N SER A 223 -20.94 4.09 -3.25
CA SER A 223 -21.78 2.91 -3.46
C SER A 223 -22.08 2.26 -2.10
N GLY A 224 -23.16 1.47 -2.04
CA GLY A 224 -23.67 0.79 -0.83
C GLY A 224 -22.75 -0.30 -0.27
N VAL A 225 -21.51 0.09 0.02
CA VAL A 225 -20.44 -0.70 0.62
C VAL A 225 -19.96 0.00 1.88
N ASP A 226 -19.43 -0.78 2.80
CA ASP A 226 -18.80 -0.23 3.99
C ASP A 226 -17.53 0.57 3.64
N GLY A 227 -17.18 1.56 4.47
CA GLY A 227 -15.92 2.28 4.33
C GLY A 227 -14.72 1.38 4.67
N VAL A 228 -14.77 0.74 5.84
CA VAL A 228 -13.83 -0.31 6.23
C VAL A 228 -14.58 -1.58 6.60
N GLY A 229 -14.30 -2.66 5.87
CA GLY A 229 -14.97 -3.95 6.03
C GLY A 229 -14.03 -4.98 6.62
N VAL A 230 -14.32 -5.43 7.84
CA VAL A 230 -13.53 -6.44 8.54
C VAL A 230 -14.21 -7.80 8.39
N ASN A 231 -13.69 -8.62 7.48
CA ASN A 231 -14.17 -9.98 7.18
C ASN A 231 -13.38 -11.05 7.94
N SER A 232 -12.10 -10.80 8.20
CA SER A 232 -11.26 -11.64 9.05
C SER A 232 -10.07 -10.85 9.62
N LEU A 233 -9.54 -11.32 10.74
CA LEU A 233 -8.41 -10.71 11.45
C LEU A 233 -7.40 -11.77 11.88
N LYS A 234 -6.13 -11.37 11.99
CA LYS A 234 -5.12 -12.16 12.66
C LYS A 234 -5.43 -12.27 14.16
N VAL A 235 -5.51 -13.51 14.64
CA VAL A 235 -5.55 -13.84 16.07
C VAL A 235 -4.13 -13.98 16.60
N GLY A 236 -3.88 -13.46 17.82
CA GLY A 236 -2.62 -13.62 18.53
C GLY A 236 -2.42 -12.55 19.60
N THR A 237 -1.17 -12.32 19.98
CA THR A 237 -0.78 -11.35 21.00
C THR A 237 -0.72 -9.91 20.51
N GLY A 238 -0.58 -9.69 19.20
CA GLY A 238 -0.65 -8.37 18.58
C GLY A 238 -2.09 -7.83 18.51
N ILE A 239 -2.23 -6.63 17.96
CA ILE A 239 -3.50 -5.90 17.89
C ILE A 239 -3.69 -5.41 16.46
N ASN A 240 -4.90 -5.60 15.92
CA ASN A 240 -5.33 -4.98 14.67
C ASN A 240 -5.86 -3.57 14.98
N VAL A 241 -5.54 -2.59 14.15
CA VAL A 241 -5.83 -1.18 14.42
C VAL A 241 -6.50 -0.53 13.22
N ILE A 242 -7.60 0.19 13.48
CA ILE A 242 -8.26 1.11 12.54
C ILE A 242 -8.35 2.46 13.24
N ARG A 243 -7.54 3.44 12.82
CA ARG A 243 -7.47 4.73 13.50
C ARG A 243 -7.35 5.93 12.58
N ASN A 244 -7.74 7.12 13.05
CA ASN A 244 -7.56 8.37 12.31
C ASN A 244 -8.08 8.31 10.86
N ASN A 245 -9.12 7.53 10.54
CA ASN A 245 -9.68 7.53 9.18
C ASN A 245 -10.84 8.53 9.10
N SER A 246 -10.92 9.25 7.98
CA SER A 246 -12.10 10.06 7.64
C SER A 246 -12.95 9.24 6.67
N ILE A 247 -14.15 8.85 7.10
CA ILE A 247 -15.03 7.95 6.37
C ILE A 247 -16.35 8.67 6.10
N ARG A 248 -16.65 8.88 4.82
CA ARG A 248 -17.97 9.28 4.35
C ARG A 248 -18.62 8.10 3.66
N THR A 249 -19.79 7.66 4.11
CA THR A 249 -20.45 6.44 3.60
C THR A 249 -21.96 6.57 3.49
N ASN A 250 -22.58 5.71 2.67
CA ASN A 250 -24.03 5.48 2.63
C ASN A 250 -24.40 4.05 3.07
N TYR A 251 -23.48 3.37 3.76
CA TYR A 251 -23.72 2.05 4.37
C TYR A 251 -23.15 2.03 5.79
N SER A 252 -22.37 1.03 6.19
CA SER A 252 -21.68 1.05 7.48
C SER A 252 -20.32 1.74 7.35
N GLY A 253 -19.98 2.70 8.20
CA GLY A 253 -18.67 3.36 8.11
C GLY A 253 -17.54 2.37 8.38
N ILE A 254 -17.67 1.63 9.48
CA ILE A 254 -16.82 0.47 9.79
C ILE A 254 -17.72 -0.72 10.09
N TYR A 255 -17.55 -1.82 9.34
CA TYR A 255 -18.34 -3.02 9.51
C TYR A 255 -17.49 -4.23 9.89
N ILE A 256 -17.75 -4.81 11.05
CA ILE A 256 -17.15 -6.07 11.50
C ILE A 256 -18.14 -7.22 11.25
N GLN A 257 -17.76 -8.16 10.39
CA GLN A 257 -18.61 -9.29 10.01
C GLN A 257 -18.78 -10.34 11.11
N ASN A 258 -19.80 -11.17 10.96
CA ASN A 258 -20.03 -12.30 11.85
C ASN A 258 -18.86 -13.31 11.79
N GLY A 259 -18.48 -13.86 12.95
CA GLY A 259 -17.41 -14.87 13.05
C GLY A 259 -15.99 -14.32 13.07
N VAL A 260 -15.79 -13.00 12.91
CA VAL A 260 -14.47 -12.38 13.03
C VAL A 260 -13.89 -12.59 14.43
N SER A 261 -12.70 -13.16 14.52
CA SER A 261 -11.97 -13.40 15.77
C SER A 261 -10.66 -12.64 15.78
N GLY A 262 -10.23 -12.15 16.94
CA GLY A 262 -8.99 -11.39 17.11
C GLY A 262 -9.16 -10.19 18.05
N ARG A 263 -8.07 -9.43 18.21
CA ARG A 263 -8.04 -8.18 18.97
C ARG A 263 -8.12 -7.02 17.98
N LEU A 264 -9.06 -6.10 18.19
CA LEU A 264 -9.29 -4.94 17.33
C LEU A 264 -9.45 -3.66 18.15
N LEU A 265 -8.71 -2.62 17.75
CA LEU A 265 -8.79 -1.28 18.29
C LEU A 265 -9.30 -0.33 17.19
N ILE A 266 -10.39 0.38 17.46
CA ILE A 266 -11.02 1.35 16.56
C ILE A 266 -11.11 2.69 17.28
N TYR A 267 -10.35 3.68 16.84
CA TYR A 267 -10.34 4.97 17.56
C TYR A 267 -9.96 6.16 16.72
N ASN A 268 -10.35 7.36 17.17
CA ASN A 268 -10.06 8.63 16.50
C ASN A 268 -10.53 8.70 15.03
N ASN A 269 -11.52 7.90 14.63
CA ASN A 269 -12.05 7.99 13.27
C ASN A 269 -13.16 9.06 13.22
N ILE A 270 -13.34 9.70 12.07
CA ILE A 270 -14.51 10.51 11.75
C ILE A 270 -15.38 9.72 10.77
N LEU A 271 -16.66 9.53 11.09
CA LEU A 271 -17.61 8.77 10.30
C LEU A 271 -18.84 9.64 10.02
N VAL A 272 -19.13 9.87 8.75
CA VAL A 272 -20.23 10.74 8.30
C VAL A 272 -21.12 9.99 7.33
N ASP A 273 -22.43 10.05 7.56
CA ASP A 273 -23.42 9.63 6.56
C ASP A 273 -23.55 10.72 5.50
N TYR A 274 -23.76 10.34 4.24
CA TYR A 274 -24.18 11.28 3.20
C TYR A 274 -25.47 10.92 2.47
N SER A 275 -26.04 9.73 2.69
CA SER A 275 -27.36 9.35 2.19
C SER A 275 -27.81 8.00 2.77
N THR A 276 -28.58 7.99 3.86
CA THR A 276 -29.24 6.80 4.43
C THR A 276 -28.27 5.67 4.80
N ALA A 277 -27.20 6.01 5.51
CA ALA A 277 -26.22 5.05 5.99
C ALA A 277 -26.79 4.18 7.13
N ASP A 278 -26.35 2.91 7.18
CA ASP A 278 -26.83 1.89 8.12
C ASP A 278 -26.39 2.23 9.56
N TYR A 279 -25.10 2.08 9.85
CA TYR A 279 -24.51 2.42 11.15
C TYR A 279 -23.16 3.12 10.95
N GLY A 280 -22.74 3.94 11.90
CA GLY A 280 -21.36 4.44 11.91
C GLY A 280 -20.38 3.28 12.10
N ILE A 281 -20.44 2.60 13.24
CA ILE A 281 -19.67 1.39 13.53
C ILE A 281 -20.61 0.25 13.87
N ARG A 282 -20.55 -0.81 13.06
CA ARG A 282 -21.37 -2.02 13.21
C ARG A 282 -20.51 -3.22 13.55
N ASN A 283 -20.74 -3.81 14.72
CA ASN A 283 -20.18 -5.10 15.08
C ASN A 283 -21.23 -6.23 14.98
N SER A 284 -21.10 -7.10 13.98
CA SER A 284 -21.90 -8.34 13.89
C SER A 284 -21.16 -9.57 14.43
N SER A 285 -19.93 -9.42 14.95
CA SER A 285 -19.15 -10.52 15.51
C SER A 285 -19.41 -10.71 17.00
N ASN A 286 -19.59 -11.98 17.38
CA ASN A 286 -19.60 -12.46 18.76
C ASN A 286 -18.29 -13.18 19.16
N SER A 287 -17.29 -13.19 18.27
CA SER A 287 -16.07 -14.02 18.40
C SER A 287 -14.79 -13.21 18.62
N LEU A 288 -14.89 -11.88 18.70
CA LEU A 288 -13.75 -11.01 19.02
C LEU A 288 -13.24 -11.29 20.43
N THR A 289 -11.92 -11.44 20.57
CA THR A 289 -11.31 -11.68 21.89
C THR A 289 -11.14 -10.37 22.67
N SER A 290 -11.03 -9.25 21.96
CA SER A 290 -11.03 -7.91 22.52
C SER A 290 -11.43 -6.90 21.44
N LEU A 291 -12.41 -6.07 21.76
CA LEU A 291 -12.82 -4.93 20.94
C LEU A 291 -12.76 -3.69 21.81
N VAL A 292 -12.01 -2.69 21.36
CA VAL A 292 -11.98 -1.36 21.97
C VAL A 292 -12.39 -0.35 20.91
N VAL A 293 -13.43 0.42 21.21
CA VAL A 293 -13.97 1.46 20.32
C VAL A 293 -14.08 2.75 21.11
N SER A 294 -13.20 3.72 20.83
CA SER A 294 -13.04 4.90 21.68
C SER A 294 -12.73 6.15 20.87
N TYR A 295 -13.10 7.33 21.36
CA TYR A 295 -12.75 8.62 20.76
C TYR A 295 -13.08 8.77 19.26
N ASN A 296 -14.09 8.04 18.76
CA ASN A 296 -14.57 8.21 17.39
C ASN A 296 -15.63 9.32 17.34
N PHE A 297 -15.70 10.01 16.21
CA PHE A 297 -16.69 11.04 15.93
C PHE A 297 -17.62 10.52 14.84
N LEU A 298 -18.85 10.23 15.24
CA LEU A 298 -19.86 9.64 14.38
C LEU A 298 -20.98 10.66 14.23
N ASP A 299 -21.31 10.97 12.99
CA ASP A 299 -22.47 11.79 12.68
C ASP A 299 -23.75 11.17 13.30
N ASN A 300 -24.71 12.01 13.67
CA ASN A 300 -25.94 11.55 14.33
C ASN A 300 -27.05 11.16 13.35
N SER A 301 -26.73 11.15 12.05
CA SER A 301 -27.63 10.94 10.92
C SER A 301 -27.73 9.49 10.44
N PHE A 302 -26.90 8.56 10.95
CA PHE A 302 -26.98 7.13 10.62
C PHE A 302 -28.37 6.55 10.98
N ASP A 303 -29.05 5.94 10.01
CA ASP A 303 -30.47 5.56 10.09
C ASP A 303 -30.75 4.55 11.20
N ASN A 304 -29.87 3.57 11.40
CA ASN A 304 -30.02 2.56 12.45
C ASN A 304 -29.18 2.87 13.71
N GLY A 305 -28.52 4.03 13.73
CA GLY A 305 -27.75 4.56 14.84
C GLY A 305 -26.23 4.56 14.61
N SER A 306 -25.51 5.39 15.36
CA SER A 306 -24.06 5.53 15.16
C SER A 306 -23.26 4.28 15.57
N ILE A 307 -23.74 3.50 16.54
CA ILE A 307 -23.02 2.33 17.10
C ILE A 307 -23.96 1.13 17.24
N PHE A 308 -23.48 -0.07 16.85
CA PHE A 308 -24.20 -1.33 17.02
C PHE A 308 -23.29 -2.51 17.41
N GLY A 309 -23.80 -3.39 18.28
CA GLY A 309 -23.17 -4.68 18.59
C GLY A 309 -22.03 -4.63 19.61
N PHE A 310 -21.89 -3.52 20.33
CA PHE A 310 -20.99 -3.36 21.47
C PHE A 310 -21.52 -2.27 22.41
N THR A 311 -20.96 -2.19 23.62
CA THR A 311 -21.27 -1.13 24.58
C THR A 311 -20.33 0.04 24.35
N ASP A 312 -20.89 1.23 24.16
CA ASP A 312 -20.11 2.47 24.09
C ASP A 312 -19.42 2.72 25.43
N ASP A 313 -18.12 3.04 25.39
CA ASP A 313 -17.33 3.34 26.58
C ASP A 313 -17.51 4.79 27.07
N GLY A 314 -18.32 5.58 26.36
CA GLY A 314 -18.64 6.97 26.69
C GLY A 314 -17.62 7.98 26.17
N THR A 315 -16.59 7.54 25.45
CA THR A 315 -15.60 8.42 24.82
C THR A 315 -15.92 8.75 23.37
N ASN A 316 -16.88 8.04 22.75
CA ASN A 316 -17.31 8.30 21.38
C ASN A 316 -18.31 9.45 21.33
N THR A 317 -18.22 10.29 20.30
CA THR A 317 -19.20 11.34 20.01
C THR A 317 -20.21 10.82 19.00
N THR A 318 -21.46 10.63 19.42
CA THR A 318 -22.55 10.05 18.59
C THR A 318 -23.74 10.99 18.39
N SER A 319 -23.74 12.14 19.04
CA SER A 319 -24.88 13.06 19.10
C SER A 319 -24.68 14.37 18.32
N SER A 320 -23.49 14.58 17.76
CA SER A 320 -23.14 15.79 17.03
C SER A 320 -23.31 15.60 15.52
N SER A 321 -23.71 16.67 14.82
CA SER A 321 -23.65 16.67 13.36
C SER A 321 -22.22 16.96 12.93
N VAL A 322 -21.58 15.99 12.28
CA VAL A 322 -20.20 16.09 11.81
C VAL A 322 -20.20 16.07 10.29
N ASN A 323 -19.37 16.89 9.65
CA ASN A 323 -19.25 16.94 8.20
C ASN A 323 -17.80 16.74 7.76
N LEU A 324 -17.64 16.16 6.57
CA LEU A 324 -16.37 15.99 5.87
C LEU A 324 -16.40 16.74 4.54
N ASN A 325 -15.31 17.44 4.25
CA ASN A 325 -15.01 18.00 2.93
C ASN A 325 -14.66 16.86 1.95
N SER A 326 -14.59 17.17 0.66
CA SER A 326 -14.28 16.18 -0.39
C SER A 326 -12.89 15.55 -0.28
N ASP A 327 -11.96 16.22 0.39
CA ASP A 327 -10.60 15.74 0.66
C ASP A 327 -10.49 14.89 1.93
N GLY A 328 -11.56 14.80 2.73
CA GLY A 328 -11.56 14.08 4.01
C GLY A 328 -11.20 14.92 5.22
N SER A 329 -10.96 16.22 5.06
CA SER A 329 -10.83 17.13 6.19
C SER A 329 -12.20 17.39 6.83
N SER A 330 -12.22 17.67 8.14
CA SER A 330 -13.44 18.15 8.81
C SER A 330 -13.39 19.65 9.00
N SER A 331 -14.54 20.30 8.83
CA SER A 331 -14.73 21.73 9.14
C SER A 331 -15.33 21.96 10.54
N TRP A 332 -15.62 20.89 11.28
CA TRP A 332 -16.27 20.98 12.58
C TRP A 332 -15.23 21.16 13.70
N THR A 333 -15.36 22.23 14.49
CA THR A 333 -14.35 22.60 15.51
C THR A 333 -14.17 21.57 16.62
N GLY A 334 -15.15 20.68 16.83
CA GLY A 334 -15.04 19.63 17.85
C GLY A 334 -14.10 18.48 17.46
N THR A 335 -13.63 18.44 16.21
CA THR A 335 -12.53 17.55 15.83
C THR A 335 -11.18 18.10 16.27
N VAL A 336 -11.03 19.43 16.41
CA VAL A 336 -9.76 20.01 16.87
C VAL A 336 -9.48 19.57 18.31
N ASP A 337 -8.34 18.94 18.55
CA ASP A 337 -7.95 18.34 19.83
C ASP A 337 -8.99 17.33 20.38
N GLY A 338 -9.75 16.69 19.49
CA GLY A 338 -10.92 15.87 19.84
C GLY A 338 -10.61 14.40 20.13
N GLY A 339 -9.51 13.87 19.64
CA GLY A 339 -9.17 12.43 19.60
C GLY A 339 -8.64 11.86 20.92
N ASN A 340 -7.87 10.78 20.88
CA ASN A 340 -7.35 10.13 22.08
C ASN A 340 -6.33 11.06 22.80
N PRO A 341 -6.46 11.32 24.10
CA PRO A 341 -5.50 12.14 24.86
C PRO A 341 -4.18 11.42 25.18
N GLY A 342 -3.99 10.18 24.74
CA GLY A 342 -2.75 9.45 24.89
C GLY A 342 -1.58 10.13 24.18
N THR A 343 -0.42 10.20 24.83
CA THR A 343 0.81 10.78 24.28
C THR A 343 1.27 10.11 22.98
N ALA A 344 0.98 8.82 22.83
CA ALA A 344 1.24 8.07 21.61
C ALA A 344 0.43 8.54 20.38
N ASP A 345 -0.61 9.35 20.58
CA ASP A 345 -1.49 9.83 19.53
C ASP A 345 -1.33 11.33 19.26
N TYR A 346 -0.49 12.06 20.00
CA TYR A 346 -0.34 13.51 19.82
C TYR A 346 -0.01 13.93 18.38
N ASP A 347 -0.50 15.11 18.04
CA ASP A 347 -0.17 15.79 16.80
C ASP A 347 1.30 16.24 16.78
N LEU A 348 1.79 16.68 15.61
CA LEU A 348 3.18 17.10 15.45
C LEU A 348 3.54 18.35 16.26
N ASP A 349 2.54 19.16 16.63
CA ASP A 349 2.67 20.32 17.51
C ASP A 349 2.49 19.97 19.00
N LEU A 350 2.39 18.67 19.32
CA LEU A 350 2.25 18.11 20.66
C LEU A 350 0.93 18.45 21.36
N THR A 351 -0.09 18.87 20.60
CA THR A 351 -1.45 18.95 21.12
C THR A 351 -2.15 17.59 21.02
N ARG A 352 -3.40 17.53 21.49
CA ARG A 352 -4.16 16.28 21.51
C ARG A 352 -4.56 15.96 20.08
N ASN A 353 -4.49 14.69 19.70
CA ASN A 353 -4.78 14.25 18.34
C ASN A 353 -6.09 14.81 17.77
N ASP A 354 -6.04 15.31 16.54
CA ASP A 354 -7.23 15.50 15.70
C ASP A 354 -7.75 14.14 15.16
N PRO A 355 -9.03 13.77 15.36
CA PRO A 355 -9.59 12.58 14.75
C PRO A 355 -9.69 12.76 13.22
N GLY A 356 -9.72 11.64 12.50
CA GLY A 356 -9.81 11.61 11.05
C GLY A 356 -8.46 11.72 10.33
N ALA A 357 -8.53 11.78 9.00
CA ALA A 357 -7.38 11.56 8.13
C ALA A 357 -6.25 12.60 8.27
N TYR A 358 -6.58 13.76 8.83
CA TYR A 358 -5.68 14.91 8.96
C TYR A 358 -5.01 15.05 10.33
N GLY A 359 -5.29 14.16 11.29
CA GLY A 359 -4.62 14.20 12.59
C GLY A 359 -3.61 13.09 12.84
N GLY A 360 -2.82 13.26 13.87
CA GLY A 360 -1.69 12.43 14.26
C GLY A 360 -0.50 12.52 13.30
N SER A 361 0.55 11.77 13.59
CA SER A 361 1.81 11.83 12.84
C SER A 361 1.72 11.38 11.37
N TYR A 362 0.62 10.74 10.97
CA TYR A 362 0.37 10.31 9.60
C TYR A 362 -0.73 11.14 8.92
N SER A 363 -0.91 12.41 9.31
CA SER A 363 -1.81 13.34 8.60
C SER A 363 -1.61 13.29 7.07
N LEU A 364 -2.72 13.36 6.32
CA LEU A 364 -2.70 13.39 4.85
C LEU A 364 -1.80 14.49 4.29
N ASP A 365 -1.64 15.62 4.98
CA ASP A 365 -0.75 16.71 4.56
C ASP A 365 0.72 16.28 4.43
N ASN A 366 1.13 15.19 5.10
CA ASN A 366 2.48 14.64 4.95
C ASN A 366 2.67 13.84 3.65
N PHE A 367 1.59 13.45 2.99
CA PHE A 367 1.63 12.62 1.79
C PHE A 367 1.27 13.39 0.52
N PHE A 368 0.49 14.48 0.62
CA PHE A 368 -0.06 15.22 -0.51
C PHE A 368 0.48 16.66 -0.63
N PRO A 369 0.58 17.21 -1.86
CA PRO A 369 0.29 16.56 -3.14
C PRO A 369 1.29 15.44 -3.48
N ILE A 370 0.86 14.48 -4.31
CA ILE A 370 1.71 13.35 -4.72
C ILE A 370 2.88 13.82 -5.59
N ASP A 371 2.63 14.82 -6.44
CA ASP A 371 3.59 15.35 -7.41
C ASP A 371 4.45 16.45 -6.78
N GLY A 372 5.51 16.02 -6.08
CA GLY A 372 6.65 16.85 -5.73
C GLY A 372 7.80 16.73 -6.74
N THR A 373 8.75 17.65 -6.72
CA THR A 373 9.85 17.75 -7.71
C THR A 373 11.18 17.11 -7.25
N SER A 374 11.17 16.18 -6.29
CA SER A 374 12.39 15.60 -5.73
C SER A 374 12.17 14.21 -5.11
N SER A 375 13.26 13.57 -4.71
CA SER A 375 13.26 12.40 -3.83
C SER A 375 12.38 12.64 -2.61
N LYS A 376 11.66 11.60 -2.16
CA LYS A 376 10.65 11.69 -1.10
C LYS A 376 10.85 10.59 -0.07
N VAL A 377 10.93 10.97 1.20
CA VAL A 377 10.67 10.05 2.32
C VAL A 377 9.17 9.95 2.47
N TYR A 378 8.58 8.82 2.11
CA TYR A 378 7.14 8.65 2.08
C TYR A 378 6.60 7.97 3.33
N TYR A 379 7.44 7.31 4.14
CA TYR A 379 6.97 6.64 5.33
C TYR A 379 8.08 6.53 6.38
N LEU A 380 7.73 6.77 7.64
CA LEU A 380 8.63 6.67 8.79
C LEU A 380 8.00 5.75 9.81
N THR A 381 8.72 4.71 10.23
CA THR A 381 8.34 3.91 11.40
C THR A 381 9.25 4.27 12.55
N MET A 382 8.68 4.80 13.62
CA MET A 382 9.36 5.13 14.85
C MET A 382 8.42 4.88 16.04
N PRO A 383 8.96 4.63 17.25
CA PRO A 383 8.16 4.64 18.47
C PRO A 383 7.47 6.01 18.63
N SER A 384 6.18 5.99 18.96
CA SER A 384 5.43 7.21 19.30
C SER A 384 5.81 7.77 20.67
N GLU A 385 6.48 6.97 21.50
CA GLU A 385 6.98 7.35 22.82
C GLU A 385 8.43 6.88 22.98
N ILE A 386 9.28 7.75 23.52
CA ILE A 386 10.68 7.44 23.80
C ILE A 386 10.82 7.11 25.28
N LEU A 387 11.09 5.84 25.58
CA LEU A 387 11.40 5.41 26.94
C LEU A 387 12.89 5.66 27.23
N VAL A 388 13.18 6.33 28.36
CA VAL A 388 14.56 6.58 28.80
C VAL A 388 15.29 5.25 29.00
N GLY A 389 16.42 5.08 28.31
CA GLY A 389 17.24 3.87 28.36
C GLY A 389 16.82 2.75 27.39
N GLY A 390 15.78 2.96 26.58
CA GLY A 390 15.38 2.05 25.50
C GLY A 390 16.14 2.31 24.20
N SER A 391 16.35 1.27 23.39
CA SER A 391 16.78 1.41 22.01
C SER A 391 15.62 1.91 21.15
N ASN A 392 15.79 3.06 20.50
CA ASN A 392 14.79 3.62 19.59
C ASN A 392 15.20 3.30 18.16
N ALA A 393 14.40 2.48 17.47
CA ALA A 393 14.61 2.19 16.05
C ALA A 393 13.76 3.15 15.22
N VAL A 394 14.41 3.89 14.32
CA VAL A 394 13.74 4.73 13.33
C VAL A 394 14.10 4.19 11.95
N THR A 395 13.09 3.89 11.14
CA THR A 395 13.27 3.45 9.75
C THR A 395 12.51 4.40 8.84
N GLY A 396 13.20 4.95 7.85
CA GLY A 396 12.61 5.76 6.79
C GLY A 396 12.56 4.97 5.48
N TYR A 397 11.46 5.11 4.74
CA TYR A 397 11.29 4.58 3.40
C TYR A 397 11.23 5.74 2.40
N SER A 398 12.02 5.63 1.34
CA SER A 398 12.15 6.69 0.34
C SER A 398 12.39 6.14 -1.06
N PHE A 399 12.14 6.99 -2.05
CA PHE A 399 12.52 6.74 -3.44
C PHE A 399 13.00 8.04 -4.10
N ASP A 400 13.69 7.89 -5.22
CA ASP A 400 14.13 8.97 -6.10
C ASP A 400 13.49 8.80 -7.48
N ARG A 401 13.18 9.90 -8.17
CA ARG A 401 12.34 9.92 -9.39
C ARG A 401 13.18 10.00 -10.65
#